data_AF-A0A7I8V8L1-F1
#
_entry.id   AF-A0A7I8V8L1-F1
#
_cell.length_a   1.000
_cell.length_b   1.000
_cell.length_c   1.000
_cell.angle_alpha   90.00
_cell.angle_beta   90.00
_cell.angle_gamma   90.00
#
_symmetry.space_group_name_H-M   'P 1'
#
loop_
_entity.id
_entity.type
_entity.pdbx_description
1 polymer ?
#
loop_
_entity_poly.entity_id
_entity_poly.type
_entity_poly.pdbx_seq_one_letter_code
_entity_poly.pdbx_strand_id
1 'polypeptide(L)'
;MKTFQAYLPDKCHRTYSCVHCRAHLADHDDLISKSFQGSQGRAYLFNSVVNIGQGQSEDRVLLTGLHSVADIYCECCNTTLGWKYVS
;
A
#
# COMPACT_ATOMS: atom_id res chain seq x y z
N MET A 1 19.76 -11.89 4.45
CA MET A 1 18.58 -12.77 4.34
C MET A 1 17.36 -11.86 4.36
N LYS A 2 16.71 -11.61 3.21
CA LYS A 2 15.57 -10.68 3.14
C LYS A 2 14.30 -11.46 3.46
N THR A 3 13.88 -11.40 4.71
CA THR A 3 12.72 -12.12 5.25
C THR A 3 11.45 -11.37 4.87
N PHE A 4 10.55 -12.00 4.11
CA PHE A 4 9.15 -11.54 4.03
C PHE A 4 8.48 -11.92 5.35
N GLN A 5 7.75 -11.01 5.99
CA GLN A 5 7.21 -11.25 7.34
C GLN A 5 5.80 -11.86 7.34
N ALA A 6 4.97 -11.54 6.35
CA ALA A 6 3.58 -11.99 6.31
C ALA A 6 3.21 -12.65 4.98
N TYR A 7 2.72 -13.89 5.07
CA TYR A 7 2.04 -14.58 3.99
C TYR A 7 0.53 -14.47 4.22
N LEU A 8 -0.16 -13.77 3.32
CA LEU A 8 -1.61 -13.80 3.30
C LEU A 8 -2.06 -15.23 2.90
N PRO A 9 -2.98 -15.86 3.64
CA PRO A 9 -3.40 -17.23 3.38
C PRO A 9 -4.01 -17.36 1.98
N ASP A 10 -3.85 -18.51 1.33
CA ASP A 10 -4.57 -18.89 0.10
C ASP A 10 -6.07 -19.11 0.42
N LYS A 11 -6.76 -18.07 0.85
CA LYS A 11 -8.22 -18.04 0.80
C LYS A 11 -8.63 -17.82 -0.66
N CYS A 12 -9.85 -18.18 -1.02
CA CYS A 12 -10.43 -18.06 -2.38
C CYS A 12 -10.45 -16.62 -2.97
N HIS A 13 -9.83 -15.66 -2.28
CA HIS A 13 -9.85 -14.24 -2.57
C HIS A 13 -8.55 -13.80 -3.26
N ARG A 14 -8.66 -12.81 -4.14
CA ARG A 14 -7.56 -12.36 -4.99
C ARG A 14 -6.53 -11.55 -4.17
N THR A 15 -5.30 -12.05 -4.06
CA THR A 15 -4.21 -11.29 -3.45
C THR A 15 -3.60 -10.25 -4.41
N TYR A 16 -3.16 -9.13 -3.85
CA TYR A 16 -2.39 -8.11 -4.54
C TYR A 16 -0.93 -8.23 -4.15
N SER A 17 -0.04 -8.21 -5.13
CA SER A 17 1.40 -8.43 -4.92
C SER A 17 2.24 -7.36 -5.61
N CYS A 18 3.44 -7.12 -5.06
CA CYS A 18 4.42 -6.23 -5.68
C CYS A 18 4.77 -6.73 -7.08
N VAL A 19 4.71 -5.85 -8.08
CA VAL A 19 4.97 -6.21 -9.48
C VAL A 19 6.42 -6.68 -9.71
N HIS A 20 7.38 -6.14 -8.95
CA HIS A 20 8.81 -6.40 -9.14
C HIS A 20 9.31 -7.67 -8.44
N CYS A 21 8.85 -7.95 -7.23
CA CYS A 21 9.37 -9.07 -6.42
C CYS A 21 8.30 -10.06 -5.96
N ARG A 22 7.03 -9.84 -6.31
CA ARG A 22 5.89 -10.69 -5.96
C ARG A 22 5.58 -10.82 -4.46
N ALA A 23 6.17 -9.97 -3.61
CA ALA A 23 5.76 -9.82 -2.20
C ALA A 23 4.24 -9.65 -2.11
N HIS A 24 3.57 -10.39 -1.22
CA HIS A 24 2.15 -10.15 -0.95
C HIS A 24 1.99 -8.77 -0.30
N LEU A 25 1.07 -7.95 -0.79
CA LEU A 25 0.86 -6.60 -0.30
C LEU A 25 -0.50 -6.44 0.36
N ALA A 26 -1.57 -6.96 -0.24
CA ALA A 26 -2.92 -6.80 0.33
C ALA A 26 -3.84 -7.94 -0.07
N ASP A 27 -4.85 -8.20 0.75
CA ASP A 27 -5.95 -9.10 0.42
C ASP A 27 -7.02 -8.35 -0.40
N HIS A 28 -7.85 -9.08 -1.16
CA HIS A 28 -9.01 -8.49 -1.80
C HIS A 28 -10.02 -7.97 -0.78
N ASP A 29 -10.16 -8.65 0.35
CA ASP A 29 -11.14 -8.31 1.37
C ASP A 29 -10.80 -6.98 2.07
N ASP A 30 -9.54 -6.56 2.03
CA ASP A 30 -9.09 -5.25 2.50
C ASP A 30 -9.26 -4.13 1.47
N LEU A 31 -9.71 -4.42 0.24
CA LEU A 31 -9.90 -3.39 -0.79
C LEU A 31 -11.14 -2.55 -0.51
N ILE A 32 -10.93 -1.27 -0.19
CA ILE A 32 -12.00 -0.29 0.03
C ILE A 32 -12.52 0.28 -1.29
N SER A 33 -11.63 0.65 -2.22
CA SER A 33 -12.04 1.27 -3.49
C SER A 33 -11.04 1.07 -4.63
N LYS A 34 -11.58 0.73 -5.82
CA LYS A 34 -10.84 0.69 -7.10
C LYS A 34 -10.89 2.00 -7.88
N SER A 35 -11.77 2.92 -7.48
CA SER A 35 -12.02 4.22 -8.14
C SER A 35 -11.39 5.39 -7.38
N PHE A 36 -10.53 5.10 -6.40
CA PHE A 36 -9.83 6.13 -5.65
C PHE A 36 -8.89 6.93 -6.58
N GLN A 37 -8.76 8.23 -6.30
CA GLN A 37 -7.89 9.14 -7.05
C GLN A 37 -6.74 9.57 -6.14
N GLY A 38 -5.53 9.14 -6.47
CA GLY A 38 -4.31 9.67 -5.91
C GLY A 38 -3.80 10.88 -6.69
N SER A 39 -2.68 11.44 -6.25
CA SER A 39 -2.02 12.58 -6.90
C SER A 39 -1.61 12.32 -8.36
N GLN A 40 -1.33 11.06 -8.71
CA GLN A 40 -0.90 10.62 -10.05
C GLN A 40 -2.04 9.97 -10.87
N GLY A 41 -3.30 10.15 -10.46
CA GLY A 41 -4.46 9.55 -11.11
C GLY A 41 -5.04 8.37 -10.34
N ARG A 42 -5.58 7.37 -11.05
CA ARG A 42 -6.30 6.25 -10.43
C ARG A 42 -5.38 5.43 -9.52
N ALA A 43 -5.82 5.20 -8.29
CA ALA A 43 -5.17 4.36 -7.30
C ALA A 43 -6.20 3.44 -6.63
N TYR A 44 -5.71 2.38 -5.97
CA TYR A 44 -6.55 1.50 -5.17
C TYR A 44 -6.36 1.86 -3.70
N LEU A 45 -7.47 2.00 -2.98
CA LEU A 45 -7.48 2.26 -1.55
C LEU A 45 -7.74 0.97 -0.81
N PHE A 46 -6.84 0.63 0.12
CA PHE A 46 -6.93 -0.55 0.96
C PHE A 46 -7.05 -0.14 2.43
N ASN A 47 -7.71 -0.97 3.22
CA ASN A 47 -7.79 -0.86 4.66
C ASN A 47 -6.46 -1.28 5.33
N SER A 48 -5.85 -2.36 4.84
CA SER A 48 -4.58 -2.89 5.33
C SER A 48 -3.66 -3.30 4.19
N VAL A 49 -2.35 -3.08 4.38
CA VAL A 49 -1.29 -3.47 3.44
C VAL A 49 -0.09 -3.97 4.26
N VAL A 50 0.49 -5.10 3.85
CA VAL A 50 1.61 -5.80 4.51
C VAL A 50 2.88 -5.78 3.66
N ASN A 51 4.02 -6.14 4.27
CA ASN A 51 5.34 -6.17 3.61
C ASN A 51 5.72 -4.81 2.98
N ILE A 52 5.35 -3.73 3.67
CA ILE A 52 5.66 -2.35 3.30
C ILE A 52 6.59 -1.72 4.32
N GLY A 53 7.59 -0.98 3.84
CA GLY A 53 8.29 0.02 4.63
C GLY A 53 7.59 1.37 4.49
N GLN A 54 7.71 2.18 5.54
CA GLN A 54 7.14 3.53 5.59
C GLN A 54 8.27 4.57 5.58
N GLY A 55 8.09 5.63 4.80
CA GLY A 55 8.94 6.80 4.82
C GLY A 55 8.62 7.75 5.98
N GLN A 56 9.20 8.95 5.92
CA GLN A 56 8.87 10.03 6.85
C GLN A 56 7.43 10.51 6.61
N SER A 57 6.75 10.90 7.68
CA SER A 57 5.45 11.55 7.58
C SER A 57 5.60 13.00 7.14
N GLU A 58 4.74 13.43 6.22
CA GLU A 58 4.73 14.75 5.61
C GLU A 58 3.29 15.24 5.49
N ASP A 59 3.07 16.54 5.70
CA ASP A 59 1.76 17.14 5.47
C ASP A 59 1.56 17.43 3.98
N ARG A 60 0.50 16.83 3.41
CA ARG A 60 0.17 16.92 1.99
C ARG A 60 -1.27 17.40 1.83
N VAL A 61 -1.48 18.40 0.97
CA VAL A 61 -2.83 18.84 0.57
C VAL A 61 -3.35 17.86 -0.48
N LEU A 62 -4.42 17.15 -0.12
CA LEU A 62 -5.17 16.26 -0.99
C LEU A 62 -6.53 16.89 -1.32
N LEU A 63 -7.32 16.23 -2.18
CA LEU A 63 -8.65 16.71 -2.56
C LEU A 63 -9.57 16.97 -1.35
N THR A 64 -9.41 16.20 -0.28
CA THR A 64 -10.20 16.26 0.94
C THR A 64 -9.67 17.24 1.98
N GLY A 65 -8.52 17.89 1.74
CA GLY A 65 -7.89 18.82 2.67
C GLY A 65 -6.44 18.48 3.00
N LEU A 66 -5.92 19.07 4.08
CA LEU A 66 -4.56 18.81 4.57
C LEU A 66 -4.53 17.50 5.36
N HIS A 67 -3.65 16.58 4.99
CA HIS A 67 -3.47 15.30 5.66
C HIS A 67 -1.99 15.02 5.88
N SER A 68 -1.64 14.48 7.04
CA SER A 68 -0.33 13.86 7.25
C SER A 68 -0.31 12.50 6.56
N VAL A 69 0.64 12.31 5.65
CA VAL A 69 0.80 11.08 4.85
C VAL A 69 2.25 10.62 4.90
N ALA A 70 2.49 9.34 4.63
CA ALA A 70 3.84 8.83 4.45
C ALA A 70 3.88 7.98 3.18
N ASP A 71 4.90 8.17 2.36
CA ASP A 71 5.14 7.30 1.21
C ASP A 71 5.49 5.88 1.71
N ILE A 72 5.03 4.88 0.98
CA ILE A 72 5.25 3.47 1.29
C ILE A 72 5.97 2.77 0.14
N TYR A 73 6.86 1.86 0.50
CA TYR A 73 7.66 1.09 -0.43
C TYR A 73 7.60 -0.39 -0.08
N CYS A 74 7.80 -1.26 -1.06
CA CYS A 74 7.89 -2.69 -0.79
C CYS A 74 9.14 -2.96 0.06
N GLU A 75 9.00 -3.59 1.22
CA GLU A 75 10.12 -3.86 2.12
C GLU A 75 11.18 -4.80 1.50
N CYS A 76 10.79 -5.54 0.45
CA CYS A 76 11.62 -6.58 -0.13
C CYS A 76 12.51 -6.05 -1.26
N CYS A 77 11.97 -5.20 -2.13
CA CYS A 77 12.65 -4.63 -3.29
C CYS A 77 12.78 -3.11 -3.29
N ASN A 78 12.25 -2.42 -2.27
CA ASN A 78 12.26 -0.97 -2.10
C ASN A 78 11.55 -0.17 -3.22
N THR A 79 10.76 -0.83 -4.07
CA THR A 79 9.96 -0.13 -5.08
C THR A 79 8.88 0.70 -4.38
N THR A 80 8.66 1.94 -4.81
CA THR A 80 7.55 2.76 -4.31
C THR A 80 6.21 2.13 -4.68
N LEU A 81 5.30 2.01 -3.72
CA LEU A 81 3.98 1.39 -3.89
C LEU A 81 2.84 2.40 -3.82
N GLY A 82 3.02 3.49 -3.07
CA GLY A 82 1.98 4.49 -2.85
C GLY A 82 2.26 5.31 -1.61
N TRP A 83 1.21 5.72 -0.91
CA TRP A 83 1.29 6.43 0.38
C TRP A 83 0.16 5.96 1.31
N LYS A 84 0.35 6.13 2.61
CA LYS A 84 -0.66 5.88 3.64
C LYS A 84 -0.98 7.17 4.39
N TYR A 85 -2.21 7.28 4.87
CA TYR A 85 -2.55 8.28 5.89
C TYR A 85 -1.80 7.95 7.19
N VAL A 86 -1.24 8.96 7.83
CA VAL A 86 -0.60 8.89 9.15
C VAL A 86 -1.55 9.60 10.12
N SER A 87 -2.09 8.84 11.08
CA SER A 87 -2.86 9.38 12.20
C SER A 87 -1.95 9.83 13.33
#